data_AF-A0A966Q5C2-F1
#
_entry.id   AF-A0A966Q5C2-F1
#
_cell.length_a   1.000
_cell.length_b   1.000
_cell.length_c   1.000
_cell.angle_alpha   90.00
_cell.angle_beta   90.00
_cell.angle_gamma   90.00
#
_symmetry.space_group_name_H-M   'P 1'
#
loop_
_entity.id
_entity.type
_entity.pdbx_description
1 polymer ?
#
loop_
_entity_poly.entity_id
_entity_poly.type
_entity_poly.pdbx_seq_one_letter_code
_entity_poly.pdbx_strand_id
1 'polypeptide(L)'
;FDLRYQLRLNDLWDLSSTSYVNYSLTMQHLATLDLVFTGEQPIRFNRLTDKLYVDWDWENDIAEGEYMIVEGFVITDPDTYTQVWNDRLLKKLTTAYIRKQWGQNMSKFDKMQLPGGVTMRGVDIYNEGVADIEKAEQEIRNTYEAPPGFLVG
;
A
#
# COMPACT_ATOMS: atom_id res chain seq x y z
N PHE A 1 28.07 27.00 4.67
CA PHE A 1 28.72 27.25 5.98
C PHE A 1 27.67 26.89 7.02
N ASP A 2 27.77 25.69 7.60
CA ASP A 2 26.63 25.01 8.19
C ASP A 2 26.51 25.27 9.69
N LEU A 3 25.46 26.01 10.09
CA LEU A 3 25.14 26.35 11.48
C LEU A 3 25.01 25.09 12.37
N ARG A 4 24.62 23.97 11.75
CA ARG A 4 24.49 22.64 12.37
C ARG A 4 25.81 22.15 12.99
N TYR A 5 26.96 22.49 12.39
CA TYR A 5 28.27 22.05 12.88
C TYR A 5 28.73 22.83 14.12
N GLN A 6 28.44 24.14 14.16
CA GLN A 6 28.79 24.98 15.32
C GLN A 6 27.91 24.70 16.54
N LEU A 7 26.61 24.45 16.33
CA LEU A 7 25.70 24.09 17.42
C LEU A 7 26.08 22.73 18.04
N ARG A 8 26.43 21.72 17.23
CA ARG A 8 26.85 20.40 17.71
C ARG A 8 28.14 20.43 18.55
N LEU A 9 29.07 21.33 18.22
CA LEU A 9 30.32 21.50 18.96
C LEU A 9 30.14 22.25 20.28
N ASN A 10 29.13 23.11 20.39
CA ASN A 10 28.81 23.84 21.63
C ASN A 10 27.97 22.98 22.59
N ASP A 11 27.00 22.23 22.08
CA ASP A 11 26.07 21.40 22.90
C ASP A 11 26.72 20.14 23.49
N LEU A 12 27.82 19.63 22.91
CA LEU A 12 28.50 18.44 23.42
C LEU A 12 29.13 18.63 24.81
N TRP A 13 29.38 19.87 25.23
CA TRP A 13 29.98 20.18 26.53
C TRP A 13 28.97 20.30 27.68
N ASP A 14 27.66 20.36 27.41
CA ASP A 14 26.59 20.48 28.44
C ASP A 14 25.64 19.25 28.48
N LEU A 15 26.08 18.10 27.94
CA LEU A 15 25.29 16.86 27.96
C LEU A 15 25.45 16.03 29.23
N SER A 16 26.30 16.44 30.19
CA SER A 16 26.43 15.72 31.48
C SER A 16 25.45 16.16 32.56
N SER A 17 24.73 17.28 32.36
CA SER A 17 23.88 17.90 33.40
C SER A 17 22.42 18.07 33.01
N THR A 18 22.08 18.04 31.72
CA THR A 18 20.70 18.27 31.25
C THR A 18 20.04 16.98 30.79
N SER A 19 18.94 16.63 31.47
CA SER A 19 18.09 15.45 31.25
C SER A 19 17.90 15.13 29.75
N TYR A 20 18.09 13.87 29.38
CA TYR A 20 17.81 13.31 28.04
C TYR A 20 16.41 13.71 27.50
N VAL A 21 15.45 13.91 28.40
CA VAL A 21 14.08 14.36 28.08
C VAL A 21 14.05 15.74 27.43
N ASN A 22 14.89 16.68 27.89
CA ASN A 22 14.96 18.02 27.30
C ASN A 22 15.55 17.95 25.89
N TYR A 23 16.60 17.15 25.70
CA TYR A 23 17.21 16.94 24.39
C TYR A 23 16.21 16.35 23.38
N SER A 24 15.44 15.32 23.76
CA SER A 24 14.43 14.74 22.87
C SER A 24 13.30 15.72 22.54
N LEU A 25 12.88 16.55 23.50
CA LEU A 25 11.84 17.56 23.27
C LEU A 25 12.32 18.66 22.33
N THR A 26 13.56 19.15 22.50
CA THR A 26 14.15 20.14 21.61
C THR A 26 14.35 19.59 20.19
N MET A 27 14.77 18.33 20.04
CA MET A 27 14.91 17.70 18.73
C MET A 27 13.57 17.54 18.01
N GLN A 28 12.51 17.12 18.72
CA GLN A 28 11.16 17.11 18.17
C GLN A 28 10.70 18.51 17.75
N HIS A 29 10.96 19.52 18.58
CA HIS A 29 10.60 20.90 18.25
C HIS A 29 11.34 21.40 17.00
N LEU A 30 12.64 21.13 16.87
CA LEU A 30 13.41 21.47 15.68
C LEU A 30 12.89 20.75 14.43
N ALA A 31 12.51 19.47 14.54
CA ALA A 31 11.91 18.73 13.43
C ALA A 31 10.55 19.34 13.01
N THR A 32 9.72 19.76 13.98
CA THR A 32 8.45 20.45 13.66
C THR A 32 8.69 21.81 13.00
N LEU A 33 9.71 22.56 13.42
CA LEU A 33 10.07 23.82 12.78
C LEU A 33 10.55 23.59 11.35
N ASP A 34 11.37 22.57 11.10
CA ASP A 34 11.84 22.23 9.75
C ASP A 34 10.67 21.84 8.83
N LEU A 35 9.70 21.05 9.33
CA LEU A 35 8.49 20.73 8.59
C LEU A 35 7.68 21.98 8.22
N VAL A 36 7.55 22.94 9.13
CA VAL A 36 6.82 24.20 8.89
C VAL A 36 7.56 25.12 7.92
N PHE A 37 8.89 25.18 7.99
CA PHE A 37 9.69 26.10 7.18
C PHE A 37 10.03 25.57 5.79
N THR A 38 10.38 24.29 5.69
CA THR A 38 10.78 23.66 4.43
C THR A 38 9.56 23.11 3.69
N GLY A 39 8.54 22.64 4.42
CA GLY A 39 7.35 22.01 3.86
C GLY A 39 7.65 20.68 3.16
N GLU A 40 6.64 19.83 3.01
CA GLU A 40 6.70 18.77 2.00
C GLU A 40 6.26 19.35 0.65
N GLN A 41 7.00 19.05 -0.41
CA GLN A 41 6.61 19.44 -1.76
C GLN A 41 5.29 18.74 -2.12
N PRO A 42 4.22 19.49 -2.45
CA PRO A 42 2.94 18.88 -2.74
C PRO A 42 3.03 18.10 -4.05
N ILE A 43 2.70 16.81 -3.96
CA ILE A 43 2.52 15.94 -5.12
C ILE A 43 1.02 15.67 -5.31
N ARG A 44 0.56 15.78 -6.56
CA ARG A 44 -0.81 15.43 -6.94
C ARG A 44 -0.76 14.21 -7.84
N PHE A 45 -1.09 13.06 -7.28
CA PHE A 45 -1.27 11.83 -8.05
C PHE A 45 -2.75 11.61 -8.37
N ASN A 46 -3.07 11.47 -9.65
CA ASN A 46 -4.40 11.08 -10.08
C ASN A 46 -4.41 9.64 -10.57
N ARG A 47 -5.01 8.74 -9.77
CA ARG A 47 -5.11 7.30 -10.02
C ARG A 47 -5.93 6.93 -11.27
N LEU A 48 -6.85 7.77 -11.74
CA LEU A 48 -7.64 7.47 -12.93
C LEU A 48 -6.89 7.81 -14.23
N THR A 49 -5.96 8.76 -14.15
CA THR A 49 -5.19 9.24 -15.31
C THR A 49 -3.74 8.77 -15.30
N ASP A 50 -3.32 8.05 -14.26
CA ASP A 50 -1.94 7.59 -14.01
C ASP A 50 -0.89 8.69 -14.19
N LYS A 51 -1.23 9.91 -13.75
CA LYS A 51 -0.36 11.08 -13.86
C LYS A 51 0.00 11.59 -12.47
N LEU A 52 1.30 11.76 -12.26
CA LEU A 52 1.89 12.44 -11.12
C LEU A 52 2.23 13.88 -11.54
N TYR A 53 1.64 14.85 -10.86
CA TYR A 53 2.03 16.24 -10.96
C TYR A 53 2.86 16.59 -9.73
N VAL A 54 4.06 17.10 -9.96
CA VAL A 54 4.92 17.64 -8.91
C VAL A 54 4.80 19.16 -8.98
N ASP A 55 4.22 19.75 -7.95
CA ASP A 55 3.97 21.19 -7.90
C ASP A 55 5.22 21.91 -7.37
N TRP A 56 6.28 21.86 -8.18
CA TRP A 56 7.57 22.51 -7.91
C TRP A 56 7.70 23.82 -8.69
N ASP A 57 8.37 24.83 -8.14
CA ASP A 57 8.97 25.90 -8.91
C ASP A 57 10.19 25.38 -9.70
N TRP A 58 9.92 24.90 -10.91
CA TRP A 58 10.90 24.33 -11.83
C TRP A 58 12.00 25.33 -12.27
N GLU A 59 11.83 26.63 -12.02
CA GLU A 59 12.80 27.65 -12.45
C GLU A 59 13.86 27.96 -11.38
N ASN A 60 13.50 27.93 -10.10
CA ASN A 60 14.36 28.44 -9.02
C ASN A 60 14.90 27.37 -8.07
N ASP A 61 14.20 26.25 -7.93
CA ASP A 61 14.48 25.30 -6.85
C ASP A 61 15.26 24.05 -7.30
N ILE A 62 15.43 23.82 -8.62
CA ILE A 62 16.20 22.69 -9.18
C ILE A 62 17.35 23.22 -10.03
N ALA A 63 18.56 22.73 -9.79
CA ALA A 63 19.69 22.94 -10.68
C ALA A 63 19.78 21.83 -11.75
N GLU A 64 20.27 22.18 -12.94
CA GLU A 64 20.56 21.18 -13.98
C GLU A 64 21.56 20.13 -13.45
N GLY A 65 21.14 18.86 -13.46
CA GLY A 65 21.95 17.73 -12.97
C GLY A 65 21.52 17.14 -11.63
N GLU A 66 20.51 17.71 -10.98
CA GLU A 66 19.89 17.11 -9.79
C GLU A 66 18.91 15.98 -10.15
N TYR A 67 18.78 14.99 -9.26
CA TYR A 67 17.97 13.79 -9.49
C TYR A 67 16.75 13.78 -8.58
N MET A 68 15.58 13.56 -9.17
CA MET A 68 14.36 13.28 -8.44
C MET A 68 14.21 11.78 -8.21
N ILE A 69 13.97 11.38 -6.96
CA ILE A 69 13.67 9.99 -6.60
C ILE A 69 12.18 9.92 -6.27
N VAL A 70 11.46 9.06 -7.00
CA VAL A 70 10.03 8.81 -6.77
C VAL A 70 9.89 7.34 -6.37
N GLU A 71 9.42 7.10 -5.15
CA GLU A 71 9.01 5.78 -4.69
C GLU A 71 7.51 5.60 -4.95
N GLY A 72 7.14 4.54 -5.67
CA GLY A 72 5.75 4.31 -6.03
C GLY A 72 5.48 2.88 -6.49
N PHE A 73 4.21 2.50 -6.43
CA PHE A 73 3.74 1.23 -6.96
C PHE A 73 3.47 1.36 -8.46
N VAL A 74 4.06 0.48 -9.27
CA VAL A 74 3.85 0.43 -10.71
C VAL A 74 2.98 -0.77 -11.05
N ILE A 75 2.02 -0.58 -11.95
CA ILE A 75 1.28 -1.69 -12.55
C ILE A 75 2.26 -2.44 -13.45
N THR A 76 2.63 -3.66 -13.06
CA THR A 76 3.51 -4.50 -13.85
C THR A 76 2.73 -5.17 -14.98
N ASP A 77 3.29 -5.15 -16.18
CA ASP A 77 2.74 -5.89 -17.31
C ASP A 77 2.87 -7.40 -17.07
N PRO A 78 1.75 -8.15 -16.97
CA PRO A 78 1.77 -9.58 -16.68
C PRO A 78 2.34 -10.45 -17.80
N ASP A 79 2.43 -9.94 -19.04
CA ASP A 79 3.06 -10.66 -20.17
C ASP A 79 4.59 -10.64 -20.05
N THR A 80 5.13 -9.53 -19.53
CA THR A 80 6.56 -9.36 -19.27
C THR A 80 6.97 -10.00 -17.94
N TYR A 81 6.13 -9.90 -16.90
CA TYR A 81 6.41 -10.41 -15.54
C TYR A 81 5.48 -11.56 -15.15
N THR A 82 5.67 -12.72 -15.77
CA THR A 82 4.81 -13.91 -15.56
C THR A 82 4.76 -14.43 -14.11
N GLN A 83 5.69 -14.00 -13.25
CA GLN A 83 5.69 -14.33 -11.83
C GLN A 83 4.47 -13.77 -11.07
N VAL A 84 3.82 -12.73 -11.60
CA VAL A 84 2.57 -12.18 -11.05
C VAL A 84 1.49 -13.27 -10.94
N TRP A 85 1.42 -14.19 -11.91
CA TRP A 85 0.49 -15.32 -11.89
C TRP A 85 0.77 -16.34 -10.80
N ASN A 86 1.98 -16.34 -10.23
CA ASN A 86 2.36 -17.24 -9.15
C ASN A 86 2.00 -16.74 -7.76
N ASP A 87 1.41 -15.54 -7.64
CA ASP A 87 0.90 -15.03 -6.38
C ASP A 87 -0.13 -16.01 -5.76
N ARG A 88 0.09 -16.34 -4.48
CA ARG A 88 -0.73 -17.27 -3.71
C ARG A 88 -2.18 -16.79 -3.59
N LEU A 89 -2.39 -15.50 -3.35
CA LEU A 89 -3.70 -14.90 -3.17
C LEU A 89 -4.43 -14.80 -4.50
N LEU A 90 -3.73 -14.41 -5.56
CA LEU A 90 -4.31 -14.40 -6.90
C LEU A 90 -4.86 -15.78 -7.27
N LYS A 91 -4.07 -16.84 -7.03
CA LYS A 91 -4.49 -18.23 -7.24
C LYS A 91 -5.67 -18.64 -6.36
N LYS A 92 -5.67 -18.24 -5.08
CA LYS A 92 -6.75 -18.54 -4.13
C LYS A 92 -8.07 -17.88 -4.57
N LEU A 93 -8.02 -16.59 -4.94
CA LEU A 93 -9.17 -15.85 -5.46
C LEU A 93 -9.69 -16.45 -6.77
N THR A 94 -8.82 -16.68 -7.75
CA THR A 94 -9.25 -17.28 -9.04
C THR A 94 -9.88 -18.66 -8.83
N THR A 95 -9.34 -19.49 -7.94
CA THR A 95 -9.95 -20.79 -7.60
C THR A 95 -11.35 -20.62 -7.00
N ALA A 96 -11.55 -19.65 -6.11
CA ALA A 96 -12.85 -19.37 -5.50
C ALA A 96 -13.87 -18.84 -6.52
N TYR A 97 -13.46 -17.94 -7.42
CA TYR A 97 -14.31 -17.46 -8.52
C TYR A 97 -14.70 -18.57 -9.50
N ILE A 98 -13.76 -19.45 -9.86
CA ILE A 98 -14.04 -20.62 -10.68
C ILE A 98 -15.09 -21.49 -9.98
N ARG A 99 -14.93 -21.77 -8.68
CA ARG A 99 -15.91 -22.55 -7.90
C ARG A 99 -17.29 -21.91 -7.91
N LYS A 100 -17.39 -20.60 -7.67
CA LYS A 100 -18.65 -19.85 -7.75
C LYS A 100 -19.31 -19.99 -9.13
N GLN A 101 -18.52 -19.85 -10.20
CA GLN A 101 -19.03 -19.96 -11.58
C GLN A 101 -19.54 -21.37 -11.88
N TRP A 102 -18.82 -22.41 -11.43
CA TRP A 102 -19.27 -23.80 -11.56
C TRP A 102 -20.54 -24.05 -10.73
N GLY A 103 -20.61 -23.58 -9.48
CA GLY A 103 -21.81 -23.68 -8.65
C GLY A 103 -23.03 -23.00 -9.28
N GLN A 104 -22.84 -21.80 -9.87
CA GLN A 104 -23.89 -21.08 -10.60
C GLN A 104 -24.36 -21.81 -11.86
N ASN A 105 -23.46 -22.50 -12.55
CA ASN A 105 -23.84 -23.32 -13.71
C ASN A 105 -24.55 -24.60 -13.28
N MET A 106 -24.08 -25.26 -12.22
CA MET A 106 -24.66 -26.48 -11.69
C MET A 106 -26.03 -26.25 -11.03
N SER A 107 -26.26 -25.09 -10.40
CA SER A 107 -27.54 -24.76 -9.77
C SER A 107 -28.69 -24.64 -10.79
N LYS A 108 -28.39 -24.40 -12.07
CA LYS A 108 -29.38 -24.45 -13.16
C LYS A 108 -29.90 -25.87 -13.40
N PHE A 109 -29.18 -26.89 -12.96
CA PHE A 109 -29.51 -28.32 -13.14
C PHE A 109 -29.95 -29.01 -11.84
N ASP A 110 -30.28 -28.25 -10.78
CA ASP A 110 -30.58 -28.76 -9.43
C ASP A 110 -31.75 -29.77 -9.39
N LYS A 111 -32.72 -29.66 -10.30
CA LYS A 111 -33.87 -30.59 -10.43
C LYS A 111 -33.62 -31.75 -11.40
N MET A 112 -32.43 -31.82 -12.01
CA MET A 112 -32.07 -32.87 -12.95
C MET A 112 -31.41 -34.02 -12.21
N GLN A 113 -32.05 -35.18 -12.20
CA GLN A 113 -31.49 -36.38 -11.61
C GLN A 113 -30.59 -37.06 -12.63
N LEU A 114 -29.30 -37.23 -12.30
CA LEU A 114 -28.34 -37.87 -13.20
C LEU A 114 -28.61 -39.39 -13.27
N PRO A 115 -28.24 -40.05 -14.39
CA PRO A 115 -28.26 -41.51 -14.47
C PRO A 115 -27.42 -42.09 -13.33
N GLY A 116 -28.04 -42.86 -12.44
CA GLY A 116 -27.42 -43.34 -11.19
C GLY A 116 -28.00 -42.74 -9.90
N GLY A 117 -29.03 -41.90 -9.98
CA GLY A 117 -29.77 -41.41 -8.81
C GLY A 117 -29.09 -40.28 -8.03
N VAL A 118 -27.97 -39.75 -8.55
CA VAL A 118 -27.23 -38.64 -7.95
C VAL A 118 -27.90 -37.31 -8.32
N THR A 119 -28.13 -36.46 -7.32
CA THR A 119 -28.59 -35.07 -7.49
C THR A 119 -27.40 -34.12 -7.47
N MET A 120 -27.41 -33.11 -8.33
CA MET A 120 -26.34 -32.11 -8.38
C MET A 120 -26.54 -31.07 -7.27
N ARG A 121 -25.54 -30.91 -6.39
CA ARG A 121 -25.57 -29.92 -5.29
C ARG A 121 -25.02 -28.56 -5.71
N GLY A 122 -25.63 -27.95 -6.74
CA GLY A 122 -25.11 -26.71 -7.33
C GLY A 122 -25.17 -25.49 -6.39
N VAL A 123 -26.24 -25.38 -5.60
CA VAL A 123 -26.44 -24.27 -4.66
C VAL A 123 -25.42 -24.28 -3.53
N ASP A 124 -25.08 -25.46 -3.01
CA ASP A 124 -24.10 -25.61 -1.93
C ASP A 124 -22.69 -25.18 -2.41
N ILE A 125 -22.27 -25.64 -3.58
CA ILE A 125 -20.99 -25.27 -4.19
C ILE A 125 -20.90 -23.76 -4.44
N TYR A 126 -22.02 -23.12 -4.84
CA TYR A 126 -22.08 -21.68 -5.01
C TYR A 126 -21.86 -20.95 -3.68
N ASN A 127 -22.56 -21.37 -2.61
CA ASN A 127 -22.44 -20.75 -1.29
C ASN A 127 -21.02 -20.92 -0.71
N GLU A 128 -20.41 -22.09 -0.88
CA GLU A 128 -19.01 -22.32 -0.51
C GLU A 128 -18.06 -21.40 -1.30
N GLY A 129 -18.30 -21.23 -2.60
CA GLY A 129 -17.52 -20.31 -3.43
C GLY A 129 -17.61 -18.85 -2.96
N VAL A 130 -18.80 -18.40 -2.56
CA VAL A 130 -18.99 -17.03 -2.02
C VAL A 130 -18.25 -16.87 -0.68
N ALA A 131 -18.35 -17.84 0.23
CA ALA A 131 -17.65 -17.80 1.50
C ALA A 131 -16.12 -17.80 1.34
N ASP A 132 -15.60 -18.55 0.36
CA ASP A 132 -14.16 -18.58 0.06
C ASP A 132 -13.66 -17.26 -0.53
N ILE A 133 -14.47 -16.58 -1.35
CA ILE A 133 -14.16 -15.23 -1.85
C ILE A 133 -14.06 -14.25 -0.68
N GLU A 134 -15.06 -14.23 0.20
CA GLU A 134 -15.08 -13.31 1.35
C GLU A 134 -13.87 -13.52 2.26
N LYS A 135 -13.51 -14.77 2.55
CA LYS A 135 -12.31 -15.09 3.33
C LYS A 135 -11.02 -14.64 2.64
N ALA A 136 -10.92 -14.82 1.33
CA ALA A 136 -9.74 -14.39 0.57
C ALA A 136 -9.63 -12.86 0.53
N GLU A 137 -10.75 -12.13 0.38
CA GLU A 137 -10.77 -10.67 0.43
C GLU A 137 -10.39 -10.12 1.82
N GLN A 138 -10.85 -10.77 2.90
CA GLN A 138 -10.44 -10.41 4.26
C GLN A 138 -8.93 -10.66 4.49
N GLU A 139 -8.38 -11.76 3.99
CA GLU A 139 -6.94 -12.04 4.09
C GLU A 139 -6.12 -10.99 3.33
N ILE A 140 -6.59 -10.55 2.16
CA ILE A 140 -5.95 -9.48 1.37
C ILE A 140 -5.94 -8.17 2.15
N ARG A 141 -7.08 -7.74 2.69
CA ARG A 141 -7.16 -6.50 3.48
C ARG A 141 -6.23 -6.55 4.69
N ASN A 142 -6.31 -7.62 5.48
CA ASN A 142 -5.54 -7.72 6.71
C ASN A 142 -4.02 -7.82 6.48
N THR A 143 -3.58 -8.37 5.35
CA THR A 143 -2.15 -8.64 5.09
C THR A 143 -1.49 -7.57 4.23
N TYR A 144 -2.24 -6.91 3.34
CA TYR A 144 -1.70 -5.98 2.33
C TYR A 144 -2.20 -4.55 2.46
N GLU A 145 -3.13 -4.24 3.38
CA GLU A 145 -3.35 -2.85 3.74
C GLU A 145 -2.10 -2.33 4.47
N ALA A 146 -1.45 -1.33 3.87
CA ALA A 146 -0.44 -0.56 4.59
C ALA A 146 -1.07 -0.04 5.89
N PRO A 147 -0.36 -0.08 7.03
CA PRO A 147 -0.88 0.49 8.26
C PRO A 147 -1.33 1.92 7.97
N PRO A 148 -2.50 2.36 8.48
CA PRO A 148 -3.00 3.69 8.21
C PRO A 148 -1.90 4.69 8.53
N GLY A 149 -1.46 5.42 7.50
CA GLY A 149 -0.39 6.40 7.62
C GLY A 149 -0.78 7.39 8.69
N PHE A 150 0.06 7.53 9.72
CA PHE A 150 -0.16 8.51 10.76
C PHE A 150 0.12 9.88 10.14
N LEU A 151 -0.92 10.54 9.63
CA LEU A 151 -0.85 11.92 9.17
C LEU A 151 -0.72 12.79 10.43
N VAL A 152 0.52 13.09 10.83
CA VAL A 152 0.78 14.20 11.75
C VAL A 152 0.56 15.48 10.95
N GLY A 153 -0.50 16.21 11.28
CA GLY A 153 -0.68 17.60 10.86
C GLY A 153 -0.06 18.58 11.84
#